data_AF-A0A5C4SUY9-F1
#
_entry.id   AF-A0A5C4SUY9-F1
#
_cell.length_a   1.000
_cell.length_b   1.000
_cell.length_c   1.000
_cell.angle_alpha   90.00
_cell.angle_beta   90.00
_cell.angle_gamma   90.00
#
_symmetry.space_group_name_H-M   'P 1'
#
loop_
_entity.id
_entity.type
_entity.pdbx_description
1 polymer ?
#
loop_
_entity_poly.entity_id
_entity_poly.type
_entity_poly.pdbx_seq_one_letter_code
_entity_poly.pdbx_strand_id
1 'polypeptide(L)'
;MKSRRNPARRFRDRVLEAQLTGFEFLEVWDSGALSVQEEPTNPLRLEGPTYTYKQAAELVEQGKTMANDKWVMQKHENTMYLGTFERNGTFSWIEPIYIPPILLNLNWYMVDKLEIPETMK
;
A
#
# COMPACT_ATOMS: atom_id res chain seq x y z
N MET A 1 23.50 -17.46 -21.84
CA MET A 1 22.64 -17.17 -20.67
C MET A 1 22.28 -18.47 -19.96
N LYS A 2 22.82 -18.74 -18.76
CA LYS A 2 22.44 -19.93 -17.99
C LYS A 2 21.09 -19.66 -17.31
N SER A 3 20.01 -20.23 -17.86
CA SER A 3 18.72 -20.31 -17.18
C SER A 3 18.93 -21.01 -15.83
N ARG A 4 18.80 -20.27 -14.72
CA ARG A 4 18.79 -20.83 -13.37
C ARG A 4 17.48 -21.63 -13.22
N ARG A 5 17.48 -22.88 -13.67
CA ARG A 5 16.34 -23.80 -13.47
C ARG A 5 16.22 -24.11 -11.97
N ASN A 6 15.01 -23.93 -11.43
CA ASN A 6 14.70 -24.15 -10.03
C ASN A 6 14.94 -25.64 -9.66
N PRO A 7 15.88 -25.95 -8.75
CA PRO A 7 16.23 -27.33 -8.39
C PRO A 7 15.07 -28.10 -7.74
N ALA A 8 14.15 -27.40 -7.06
CA ALA A 8 12.99 -28.03 -6.41
C ALA A 8 11.99 -28.61 -7.43
N ARG A 9 11.79 -27.93 -8.57
CA ARG A 9 10.94 -28.44 -9.66
C ARG A 9 11.49 -29.73 -10.25
N ARG A 10 12.79 -29.74 -10.57
CA ARG A 10 13.47 -30.94 -11.09
C ARG A 10 13.38 -32.14 -10.14
N PHE A 11 13.44 -31.92 -8.82
CA PHE A 11 13.29 -32.99 -7.85
C PHE A 11 11.87 -33.55 -7.84
N ARG A 12 10.85 -32.69 -7.75
CA ARG A 12 9.44 -33.08 -7.84
C ARG A 12 9.17 -33.89 -9.12
N ASP A 13 9.61 -33.39 -10.27
CA ASP A 13 9.39 -34.03 -11.57
C ASP A 13 9.97 -35.44 -11.60
N ARG A 14 11.16 -35.64 -11.02
CA ARG A 14 11.79 -36.98 -10.92
C ARG A 14 11.06 -37.93 -9.98
N VAL A 15 10.52 -37.43 -8.87
CA VAL A 15 9.73 -38.25 -7.93
C VAL A 15 8.40 -38.68 -8.58
N LEU A 16 7.77 -37.78 -9.33
CA LEU A 16 6.55 -38.07 -10.11
C LEU A 16 6.83 -39.05 -11.24
N GLU A 17 7.91 -38.86 -12.01
CA GLU A 17 8.34 -39.79 -13.08
C GLU A 17 8.63 -41.20 -12.53
N ALA A 18 9.21 -41.31 -11.34
CA ALA A 18 9.55 -42.57 -10.71
C ALA A 18 8.37 -43.24 -9.97
N GLN A 19 7.17 -42.65 -10.00
CA GLN A 19 5.94 -43.16 -9.36
C GLN A 19 6.13 -43.54 -7.87
N LEU A 20 6.99 -42.81 -7.16
CA LEU A 20 7.28 -43.11 -5.77
C LEU A 20 6.07 -42.76 -4.90
N THR A 21 5.63 -43.71 -4.08
CA THR A 21 4.54 -43.54 -3.12
C THR A 21 5.09 -43.03 -1.79
N GLY A 22 4.32 -42.20 -1.07
CA GLY A 22 4.71 -41.65 0.24
C GLY A 22 5.19 -40.19 0.23
N PHE A 23 5.07 -39.47 -0.89
CA PHE A 23 5.34 -38.03 -0.97
C PHE A 23 4.04 -37.26 -1.18
N GLU A 24 3.87 -36.17 -0.42
CA GLU A 24 2.86 -35.15 -0.67
C GLU A 24 3.59 -33.84 -0.99
N PHE A 25 3.35 -33.29 -2.18
CA PHE A 25 3.95 -32.03 -2.59
C PHE A 25 2.93 -30.91 -2.41
N LEU A 26 3.15 -30.06 -1.39
CA LEU A 26 2.37 -28.85 -1.17
C LEU A 26 3.06 -27.67 -1.87
N GLU A 27 2.34 -27.01 -2.78
CA GLU A 27 2.82 -25.80 -3.43
C GLU A 27 2.62 -24.61 -2.49
N VAL A 28 3.71 -24.09 -1.93
CA VAL A 28 3.67 -23.00 -0.93
C VAL A 28 3.84 -21.62 -1.58
N TRP A 29 4.40 -21.55 -2.80
CA TRP A 29 4.65 -20.28 -3.49
C TRP A 29 4.88 -20.45 -4.99
N ASP A 30 4.09 -19.76 -5.82
CA ASP A 30 4.30 -19.63 -7.26
C ASP A 30 4.63 -18.17 -7.62
N SER A 31 5.89 -17.91 -7.96
CA SER A 31 6.34 -16.57 -8.41
C SER A 31 5.81 -16.17 -9.79
N GLY A 32 5.20 -17.10 -10.54
CA GLY A 32 4.56 -16.84 -11.83
C GLY A 32 3.06 -16.52 -11.73
N ALA A 33 2.41 -16.88 -10.63
CA ALA A 33 1.01 -16.58 -10.36
C ALA A 33 0.88 -15.21 -9.68
N LEU A 34 1.41 -14.16 -10.31
CA LEU A 34 0.84 -12.84 -10.08
C LEU A 34 -0.48 -12.83 -10.83
N SER A 35 -1.56 -13.30 -10.19
CA SER A 35 -2.88 -12.84 -10.60
C SER A 35 -2.78 -11.33 -10.59
N VAL A 36 -2.89 -10.70 -11.76
CA VAL A 36 -3.10 -9.26 -11.86
C VAL A 36 -4.49 -9.03 -11.26
N GLN A 37 -4.56 -9.07 -9.93
CA GLN A 37 -5.63 -8.43 -9.20
C GLN A 37 -5.48 -6.97 -9.61
N GLU A 38 -6.51 -6.43 -10.26
CA GLU A 38 -6.55 -5.01 -10.57
C GLU A 38 -6.26 -4.27 -9.26
N GLU A 39 -5.10 -3.63 -9.17
CA GLU A 39 -4.76 -2.78 -8.03
C GLU A 39 -5.91 -1.77 -7.93
N PRO A 40 -6.56 -1.64 -6.76
CA PRO A 40 -7.74 -0.80 -6.65
C PRO A 40 -7.37 0.63 -7.06
N THR A 41 -8.17 1.23 -7.93
CA THR A 41 -7.96 2.62 -8.32
C THR A 41 -8.13 3.50 -7.09
N ASN A 42 -7.08 4.25 -6.73
CA ASN A 42 -7.17 5.24 -5.66
C ASN A 42 -8.25 6.27 -6.03
N PRO A 43 -9.31 6.45 -5.22
CA PRO A 43 -10.40 7.36 -5.54
C PRO A 43 -10.00 8.85 -5.48
N LEU A 44 -8.79 9.16 -4.98
CA LEU A 44 -8.32 10.53 -4.83
C LEU A 44 -8.00 11.17 -6.18
N ARG A 45 -8.61 12.32 -6.44
CA ARG A 45 -8.26 13.19 -7.56
C ARG A 45 -7.09 14.09 -7.16
N LEU A 46 -5.90 13.75 -7.63
CA LEU A 46 -4.68 14.51 -7.38
C LEU A 46 -4.46 15.52 -8.52
N GLU A 47 -5.16 16.64 -8.44
CA GLU A 47 -5.11 17.70 -9.45
C GLU A 47 -4.73 19.05 -8.83
N GLY A 48 -4.21 19.96 -9.66
CA GLY A 48 -3.91 21.33 -9.25
C GLY A 48 -2.49 21.53 -8.70
N PRO A 49 -2.27 22.60 -7.90
CA PRO A 49 -0.95 22.98 -7.42
C PRO A 49 -0.39 21.98 -6.42
N THR A 50 0.92 21.78 -6.46
CA THR A 50 1.66 20.93 -5.53
C THR A 50 2.18 21.73 -4.34
N TYR A 51 2.20 21.08 -3.19
CA TYR A 51 2.68 21.63 -1.93
C TYR A 51 3.79 20.76 -1.35
N THR A 52 4.78 21.41 -0.73
CA THR A 52 5.76 20.73 0.12
C THR A 52 5.08 20.16 1.36
N TYR A 53 5.71 19.19 2.02
CA TYR A 53 5.19 18.65 3.29
C TYR A 53 4.88 19.74 4.32
N LYS A 54 5.77 20.73 4.48
CA LYS A 54 5.58 21.82 5.45
C LYS A 54 4.33 22.63 5.15
N GLN A 55 4.13 23.03 3.90
CA GLN A 55 2.94 23.76 3.46
C GLN A 55 1.68 22.90 3.62
N ALA A 56 1.76 21.63 3.26
CA ALA A 56 0.66 20.69 3.41
C ALA A 56 0.25 20.54 4.88
N ALA A 57 1.20 20.37 5.79
CA ALA A 57 0.93 20.28 7.23
C ALA A 57 0.26 21.56 7.77
N GLU A 58 0.74 22.74 7.36
CA GLU A 58 0.11 24.03 7.72
C GLU A 58 -1.33 24.14 7.19
N LEU A 59 -1.61 23.63 5.99
CA LEU A 59 -2.97 23.58 5.42
C LEU A 59 -3.85 22.57 6.15
N VAL A 60 -3.31 21.44 6.58
CA VAL A 60 -4.03 20.44 7.39
C VAL A 60 -4.46 21.02 8.73
N GLU A 61 -3.60 21.81 9.38
CA GLU A 61 -3.96 22.53 10.61
C GLU A 61 -5.12 23.50 10.43
N GLN A 62 -5.26 24.07 9.23
CA GLN A 62 -6.39 24.93 8.82
C GLN A 62 -7.64 24.13 8.42
N GLY A 63 -7.63 22.80 8.57
CA GLY A 63 -8.75 21.92 8.27
C GLY A 63 -8.84 21.47 6.82
N LYS A 64 -7.77 21.62 6.02
CA LYS A 64 -7.69 21.05 4.67
C LYS A 64 -7.26 19.58 4.71
N THR A 65 -7.60 18.86 3.66
CA THR A 65 -7.12 17.49 3.44
C THR A 65 -6.08 17.51 2.35
N MET A 66 -4.92 16.93 2.63
CA MET A 66 -3.78 16.91 1.72
C MET A 66 -3.44 15.46 1.41
N ALA A 67 -3.20 15.13 0.15
CA ALA A 67 -2.90 13.76 -0.24
C ALA A 67 -1.82 13.66 -1.32
N ASN A 68 -1.27 12.47 -1.46
CA ASN A 68 -0.54 12.01 -2.62
C ASN A 68 -1.06 10.63 -3.04
N ASP A 69 -0.37 9.96 -3.96
CA ASP A 69 -0.78 8.66 -4.52
C ASP A 69 -1.07 7.58 -3.47
N LYS A 70 -0.48 7.66 -2.28
CA LYS A 70 -0.55 6.61 -1.26
C LYS A 70 -0.98 7.09 0.12
N TRP A 71 -0.71 8.35 0.47
CA TRP A 71 -0.90 8.89 1.80
C TRP A 71 -1.86 10.09 1.81
N VAL A 72 -2.59 10.24 2.90
CA VAL A 72 -3.49 11.37 3.15
C VAL A 72 -3.20 11.94 4.52
N MET A 73 -3.09 13.25 4.64
CA MET A 73 -3.09 13.96 5.92
C MET A 73 -4.41 14.69 6.08
N GLN A 74 -5.07 14.46 7.21
CA GLN A 74 -6.33 15.11 7.54
C GLN A 74 -6.41 15.39 9.03
N LYS A 75 -6.89 16.59 9.38
CA LYS A 75 -7.19 16.91 10.78
C LYS A 75 -8.58 16.38 11.14
N HIS A 76 -8.64 15.66 12.25
CA HIS A 76 -9.88 15.27 12.91
C HIS A 76 -9.83 15.76 14.35
N GLU A 77 -10.87 16.48 14.75
CA GLU A 77 -10.90 17.22 16.02
C GLU A 77 -9.66 18.14 16.15
N ASN A 78 -8.68 17.75 16.96
CA ASN A 78 -7.45 18.50 17.18
C ASN A 78 -6.18 17.74 16.84
N THR A 79 -6.31 16.58 16.19
CA THR A 79 -5.19 15.68 15.86
C THR A 79 -5.08 15.51 14.34
N MET A 80 -3.84 15.50 13.84
CA MET A 80 -3.55 15.14 12.46
C MET A 80 -3.51 13.62 12.34
N TYR A 81 -4.34 13.07 11.46
CA TYR A 81 -4.32 11.66 11.10
C TYR A 81 -3.63 11.46 9.77
N LEU A 82 -2.84 10.39 9.68
CA LEU A 82 -2.21 9.93 8.45
C LEU A 82 -2.98 8.71 7.93
N GLY A 83 -3.64 8.88 6.79
CA GLY A 83 -4.29 7.83 6.03
C GLY A 83 -3.31 7.15 5.08
N THR A 84 -3.40 5.84 4.91
CA THR A 84 -2.70 5.07 3.87
C THR A 84 -3.74 4.34 3.01
N PHE A 85 -3.63 4.47 1.70
CA PHE A 85 -4.48 3.72 0.77
C PHE A 85 -4.00 2.27 0.70
N GLU A 86 -4.89 1.34 1.03
CA GLU A 86 -4.62 -0.09 1.11
C GLU A 86 -5.09 -0.82 -0.14
N ARG A 87 -4.53 -2.01 -0.39
CA ARG A 87 -4.91 -2.88 -1.54
C ARG A 87 -6.35 -3.37 -1.53
N ASN A 88 -7.06 -3.23 -0.41
CA ASN A 88 -8.49 -3.52 -0.33
C ASN A 88 -9.37 -2.33 -0.78
N GLY A 89 -8.77 -1.23 -1.27
CA GLY A 89 -9.47 -0.04 -1.73
C GLY A 89 -9.95 0.88 -0.61
N THR A 90 -9.48 0.68 0.63
CA THR A 90 -9.86 1.48 1.79
C THR A 90 -8.69 2.29 2.34
N PHE A 91 -8.97 3.26 3.20
CA PHE A 91 -7.95 4.00 3.93
C PHE A 91 -7.78 3.45 5.35
N SER A 92 -6.56 3.06 5.68
CA SER A 92 -6.14 2.83 7.07
C SER A 92 -5.67 4.16 7.65
N TRP A 93 -6.16 4.53 8.84
CA TRP A 93 -5.81 5.80 9.49
C TRP A 93 -5.02 5.54 10.76
N ILE A 94 -4.03 6.39 11.03
CA ILE A 94 -3.25 6.38 12.28
C ILE A 94 -3.09 7.80 12.81
N GLU A 95 -3.00 7.95 14.13
CA GLU A 95 -2.39 9.12 14.76
C GLU A 95 -0.86 8.92 14.75
N PRO A 96 -0.11 9.68 13.93
CA PRO A 96 1.32 9.47 13.82
C PRO A 96 2.05 10.10 15.02
N ILE A 97 2.67 9.27 15.85
CA ILE A 97 3.66 9.73 16.86
C ILE A 97 4.98 10.18 16.21
N TYR A 98 5.19 9.82 14.96
CA TYR A 98 6.36 10.16 14.15
C TYR A 98 5.97 10.23 12.67
N ILE A 99 6.56 11.18 11.94
CA ILE A 99 6.34 11.35 10.50
C ILE A 99 7.45 10.62 9.74
N PRO A 100 7.14 9.58 8.94
CA PRO A 100 8.13 8.90 8.11
C PRO A 100 8.90 9.89 7.22
N PRO A 101 10.25 9.85 7.16
CA PRO A 101 11.05 10.83 6.44
C PRO A 101 10.73 10.92 4.95
N ILE A 102 10.27 9.81 4.37
CA ILE A 102 9.87 9.75 2.97
C ILE A 102 8.77 10.76 2.66
N LEU A 103 7.85 11.02 3.60
CA LEU A 103 6.73 11.95 3.42
C LEU A 103 7.16 13.41 3.26
N LEU A 104 8.33 13.75 3.81
CA LEU A 104 8.86 15.12 3.79
C LEU A 104 9.26 15.57 2.38
N ASN A 105 9.61 14.62 1.52
CA ASN A 105 10.09 14.86 0.16
C ASN A 105 9.01 14.64 -0.91
N LEU A 106 7.78 14.32 -0.51
CA LEU A 106 6.68 14.10 -1.45
C LEU A 106 5.95 15.41 -1.75
N ASN A 107 5.38 15.46 -2.96
CA ASN A 107 4.44 16.49 -3.34
C ASN A 107 3.05 16.13 -2.83
N TRP A 108 2.37 17.12 -2.29
CA TRP A 108 1.02 16.97 -1.75
C TRP A 108 0.05 17.81 -2.57
N TYR A 109 -1.16 17.28 -2.76
CA TYR A 109 -2.27 17.90 -3.45
C TYR A 109 -3.41 18.12 -2.48
N MET A 110 -4.17 19.18 -2.67
CA MET A 110 -5.40 19.38 -1.91
C MET A 110 -6.48 18.45 -2.46
N VAL A 111 -7.18 17.75 -1.59
CA VAL A 111 -8.27 16.83 -1.96
C VAL A 111 -9.50 17.08 -1.10
N ASP A 112 -10.62 16.49 -1.50
CA ASP A 112 -11.84 16.50 -0.72
C ASP A 112 -11.64 15.77 0.61
N LYS A 113 -12.42 16.19 1.62
CA LYS A 113 -12.36 15.60 2.95
C LYS A 113 -12.84 14.15 2.90
N LEU A 114 -12.08 13.25 3.50
CA LEU A 114 -12.42 11.83 3.63
C LEU A 114 -13.10 11.54 4.97
N GLU A 115 -13.92 10.49 5.00
CA GLU A 115 -14.46 9.98 6.25
C GLU A 115 -13.38 9.21 7.02
N ILE A 116 -13.20 9.58 8.30
CA ILE A 116 -12.35 8.85 9.24
C ILE A 116 -13.29 7.99 10.10
N PRO A 117 -13.14 6.65 10.14
CA PRO A 117 -14.03 5.78 10.90
C PRO A 117 -14.06 6.15 12.39
N GLU A 118 -15.25 6.18 12.99
CA GLU A 118 -15.44 6.56 14.41
C GLU A 118 -14.78 5.61 15.41
N THR A 119 -14.34 4.43 14.98
CA THR A 119 -13.66 3.43 15.82
C THR A 119 -12.24 3.85 16.24
N MET A 120 -11.79 5.04 15.86
CA MET A 120 -10.48 5.60 16.21
C MET A 120 -10.55 6.72 17.26
N LYS A 121 -11.68 6.85 17.97
CA LYS A 121 -11.83 7.73 19.15
C LYS A 121 -11.15 7.15 20.39
#